data_AF-A0A967SXP8-F1
#
_entry.id   AF-A0A967SXP8-F1
#
_cell.length_a   1.000
_cell.length_b   1.000
_cell.length_c   1.000
_cell.angle_alpha   90.00
_cell.angle_beta   90.00
_cell.angle_gamma   90.00
#
_symmetry.space_group_name_H-M   'P 1'
#
loop_
_entity.id
_entity.type
_entity.pdbx_description
1 polymer ?
#
loop_
_entity_poly.entity_id
_entity_poly.type
_entity_poly.pdbx_seq_one_letter_code
_entity_poly.pdbx_strand_id
1 'polypeptide(L)'
;IIWNGLKDSRMVLRWIFFGVILAALLRTFLSPDQFSSYFGPTVAGLLLTLGVATVLEVCSEGTLPVAADILTRAGAPGNSFTFLMAGVSTDYTEIMILKEVTRYWKIALFLPLVTLPQIILLGYLLNLT
;
A
#
# COMPACT_ATOMS: atom_id res chain seq x y z
N ILE A 1 -30.87 -8.80 5.66
CA ILE A 1 -29.49 -8.73 6.22
C ILE A 1 -28.50 -9.41 5.28
N ILE A 2 -28.57 -10.74 5.08
CA ILE A 2 -27.62 -11.50 4.24
C ILE A 2 -27.53 -10.98 2.78
N TRP A 3 -28.69 -10.72 2.15
CA TRP A 3 -28.74 -10.22 0.77
C TRP A 3 -28.20 -8.79 0.56
N ASN A 4 -28.24 -7.94 1.60
CA ASN A 4 -27.66 -6.60 1.53
C ASN A 4 -26.13 -6.70 1.67
N GLY A 5 -25.64 -7.51 2.60
CA GLY A 5 -24.20 -7.77 2.74
C GLY A 5 -23.57 -8.35 1.47
N LEU A 6 -24.27 -9.21 0.73
CA LEU A 6 -23.81 -9.72 -0.57
C LEU A 6 -23.79 -8.66 -1.69
N LYS A 7 -24.60 -7.60 -1.60
CA LYS A 7 -24.55 -6.50 -2.55
C LYS A 7 -23.36 -5.59 -2.26
N ASP A 8 -23.14 -5.27 -0.99
CA ASP A 8 -22.06 -4.39 -0.56
C ASP A 8 -20.68 -5.03 -0.81
N SER A 9 -20.55 -6.36 -0.64
CA SER A 9 -19.31 -7.09 -0.89
C SER A 9 -18.84 -7.08 -2.35
N ARG A 10 -19.72 -6.76 -3.32
CA ARG A 10 -19.34 -6.69 -4.74
C ARG A 10 -18.28 -5.61 -4.99
N MET A 11 -18.31 -4.52 -4.23
CA MET A 11 -17.30 -3.47 -4.31
C MET A 11 -15.93 -4.00 -3.90
N VAL A 12 -15.87 -4.66 -2.74
CA VAL A 12 -14.66 -5.27 -2.19
C VAL A 12 -14.08 -6.32 -3.15
N LEU A 13 -14.93 -7.23 -3.63
CA LEU A 13 -14.51 -8.30 -4.55
C LEU A 13 -13.94 -7.76 -5.87
N ARG A 14 -14.49 -6.64 -6.40
CA ARG A 14 -13.96 -5.99 -7.61
C ARG A 14 -12.54 -5.48 -7.39
N TRP A 15 -12.27 -4.85 -6.25
CA TRP A 15 -10.96 -4.30 -5.93
C TRP A 15 -9.93 -5.37 -5.59
N ILE A 16 -10.33 -6.43 -4.86
CA ILE A 16 -9.50 -7.61 -4.65
C ILE A 16 -9.13 -8.25 -5.99
N PHE A 17 -10.10 -8.44 -6.88
CA PHE A 17 -9.86 -9.03 -8.19
C PHE A 17 -8.87 -8.20 -9.02
N PHE A 18 -9.00 -6.87 -8.99
CA PHE A 18 -8.03 -5.97 -9.61
C PHE A 18 -6.62 -6.11 -9.01
N GLY A 19 -6.52 -6.15 -7.67
CA GLY A 19 -5.26 -6.36 -6.95
C GLY A 19 -4.59 -7.70 -7.28
N VAL A 20 -5.38 -8.77 -7.40
CA VAL A 20 -4.89 -10.09 -7.82
C VAL A 20 -4.38 -10.09 -9.25
N ILE A 21 -5.10 -9.44 -10.19
CA ILE A 21 -4.63 -9.28 -11.57
C ILE A 21 -3.30 -8.51 -11.59
N LEU A 22 -3.22 -7.41 -10.84
CA LEU A 22 -2.01 -6.60 -10.78
C LEU A 22 -0.83 -7.41 -10.21
N ALA A 23 -1.03 -8.13 -9.11
CA ALA A 23 -0.02 -9.02 -8.55
C ALA A 23 0.40 -10.12 -9.55
N ALA A 24 -0.55 -10.71 -10.28
CA ALA A 24 -0.26 -11.70 -11.32
C ALA A 24 0.55 -11.11 -12.48
N LEU A 25 0.24 -9.89 -12.91
CA LEU A 25 1.03 -9.18 -13.92
C LEU A 25 2.44 -8.91 -13.41
N LEU A 26 2.61 -8.40 -12.19
CA LEU A 26 3.93 -8.19 -11.58
C LEU A 26 4.72 -9.50 -11.49
N ARG A 27 4.09 -10.61 -11.13
CA ARG A 27 4.71 -11.95 -11.13
C ARG A 27 5.13 -12.42 -12.52
N THR A 28 4.40 -12.03 -13.56
CA THR A 28 4.65 -12.46 -14.95
C THR A 28 5.73 -11.62 -15.61
N PHE A 29 5.76 -10.31 -15.35
CA PHE A 29 6.69 -9.36 -15.96
C PHE A 29 7.99 -9.17 -15.17
N LEU A 30 8.01 -9.42 -13.86
CA LEU A 30 9.21 -9.28 -13.02
C LEU A 30 9.68 -10.64 -12.52
N SER A 31 10.93 -11.00 -12.88
CA SER A 31 11.59 -12.17 -12.32
C SER A 31 11.76 -12.01 -10.79
N PRO A 32 11.90 -13.11 -10.02
CA PRO A 32 12.16 -13.04 -8.59
C PRO A 32 13.37 -12.16 -8.24
N ASP A 33 14.44 -12.23 -9.03
CA ASP A 33 15.66 -11.44 -8.82
C ASP A 33 15.44 -9.94 -9.05
N GLN A 34 14.70 -9.58 -10.10
CA GLN A 34 14.33 -8.18 -10.37
C GLN A 34 13.42 -7.64 -9.27
N PHE A 35 12.44 -8.44 -8.85
CA PHE A 35 11.49 -8.05 -7.82
C PHE A 35 12.20 -7.85 -6.47
N SER A 36 13.11 -8.74 -6.09
CA SER A 36 13.96 -8.59 -4.90
C SER A 36 14.93 -7.40 -5.02
N SER A 37 15.47 -7.12 -6.20
CA SER A 37 16.33 -5.96 -6.41
C SER A 37 15.59 -4.62 -6.24
N TYR A 38 14.32 -4.52 -6.64
CA TYR A 38 13.54 -3.29 -6.55
C TYR A 38 12.76 -3.14 -5.24
N PHE A 39 12.23 -4.24 -4.69
CA PHE A 39 11.38 -4.26 -3.50
C PHE A 39 12.02 -4.99 -2.31
N GLY A 40 13.31 -5.30 -2.37
CA GLY A 40 14.04 -5.95 -1.28
C GLY A 40 14.30 -5.05 -0.08
N PRO A 41 14.83 -5.61 1.02
CA PRO A 41 15.00 -4.93 2.31
C PRO A 41 16.19 -3.95 2.31
N THR A 42 16.15 -2.99 1.39
CA THR A 42 17.12 -1.91 1.26
C THR A 42 16.40 -0.57 1.40
N VAL A 43 17.12 0.49 1.76
CA VAL A 43 16.54 1.84 1.86
C VAL A 43 15.94 2.29 0.52
N ALA A 44 16.62 1.99 -0.59
CA ALA A 44 16.11 2.28 -1.93
C ALA A 44 14.81 1.51 -2.22
N GLY A 45 14.77 0.22 -1.87
CA GLY A 45 13.57 -0.60 -2.05
C GLY A 45 12.40 -0.15 -1.18
N LEU A 46 12.66 0.29 0.05
CA LEU A 46 11.67 0.87 0.96
C LEU A 46 11.06 2.15 0.37
N LEU A 47 11.88 3.06 -0.16
CA LEU A 47 11.42 4.30 -0.78
C LEU A 47 10.66 4.05 -2.09
N LEU A 48 11.12 3.10 -2.92
CA LEU A 48 10.39 2.69 -4.12
C LEU A 48 9.03 2.08 -3.74
N THR A 49 9.00 1.23 -2.72
CA THR A 49 7.75 0.64 -2.21
C THR A 49 6.78 1.72 -1.74
N LEU A 50 7.27 2.74 -1.03
CA LEU A 50 6.49 3.89 -0.59
C LEU A 50 5.88 4.64 -1.79
N GLY A 51 6.70 4.97 -2.80
CA GLY A 51 6.22 5.69 -3.97
C GLY A 51 5.19 4.89 -4.77
N VAL A 52 5.43 3.58 -4.91
CA VAL A 52 4.48 2.67 -5.57
C VAL A 52 3.18 2.56 -4.76
N ALA A 53 3.24 2.50 -3.43
CA ALA A 53 2.05 2.49 -2.58
C ALA A 53 1.21 3.76 -2.70
N THR A 54 1.85 4.92 -2.82
CA THR A 54 1.17 6.20 -3.02
C THR A 54 0.50 6.32 -4.38
N VAL A 55 1.07 5.71 -5.44
CA VAL A 55 0.49 5.74 -6.80
C VAL A 55 -0.53 4.62 -7.01
N LEU A 56 -0.20 3.40 -6.58
CA LEU A 56 -1.10 2.25 -6.56
C LEU A 56 -1.93 2.31 -5.29
N GLU A 57 -2.69 3.39 -5.16
CA GLU A 57 -3.74 3.50 -4.17
C GLU A 57 -4.90 2.59 -4.64
N VAL A 58 -4.78 1.31 -4.33
CA VAL A 58 -5.86 0.34 -4.47
C VAL A 58 -6.53 0.26 -3.10
N CYS A 59 -7.88 0.22 -3.06
CA CYS A 59 -8.61 0.04 -1.80
C CYS A 59 -7.96 -1.06 -0.95
N SER A 60 -7.91 -0.86 0.37
CA SER A 60 -7.17 -1.63 1.37
C SER A 60 -7.12 -3.16 1.16
N GLU A 61 -8.12 -3.74 0.50
CA GLU A 61 -8.23 -5.17 0.22
C GLU A 61 -7.46 -5.63 -1.04
N GLY A 62 -7.27 -4.75 -2.03
CA GLY A 62 -6.55 -5.03 -3.28
C GLY A 62 -5.03 -4.85 -3.20
N THR A 63 -4.51 -4.12 -2.21
CA THR A 63 -3.07 -4.00 -1.94
C THR A 63 -2.48 -5.22 -1.23
N LEU A 64 -3.32 -6.02 -0.57
CA LEU A 64 -2.94 -7.19 0.22
C LEU A 64 -2.16 -8.27 -0.57
N PRO A 65 -2.60 -8.69 -1.78
CA PRO A 65 -1.85 -9.66 -2.59
C PRO A 65 -0.45 -9.17 -2.99
N VAL A 66 -0.31 -7.88 -3.30
CA VAL A 66 0.97 -7.26 -3.66
C VAL A 66 1.88 -7.17 -2.42
N ALA A 67 1.33 -6.75 -1.28
CA ALA A 67 2.06 -6.73 -0.01
C ALA A 67 2.56 -8.13 0.39
N ALA A 68 1.75 -9.16 0.17
CA ALA A 68 2.13 -10.55 0.43
C ALA A 68 3.29 -11.00 -0.48
N ASP A 69 3.33 -10.56 -1.74
CA ASP A 69 4.47 -10.80 -2.62
C ASP A 69 5.74 -10.09 -2.16
N ILE A 70 5.64 -8.83 -1.71
CA ILE A 70 6.79 -8.10 -1.14
C ILE A 70 7.33 -8.84 0.09
N LEU A 71 6.45 -9.35 0.95
CA LEU A 71 6.85 -10.12 2.13
C LEU A 71 7.53 -11.45 1.74
N THR A 72 6.92 -12.21 0.83
CA THR A 72 7.32 -13.60 0.57
C THR A 72 8.36 -13.77 -0.54
N ARG A 73 8.26 -13.01 -1.64
CA ARG A 73 9.18 -13.08 -2.79
C ARG A 73 10.38 -12.16 -2.63
N ALA A 74 10.19 -10.95 -2.11
CA ALA A 74 11.30 -10.02 -1.86
C ALA A 74 11.92 -10.20 -0.47
N GLY A 75 11.29 -10.99 0.42
CA GLY A 75 11.79 -11.21 1.78
C GLY A 75 11.88 -9.93 2.61
N ALA A 76 11.04 -8.94 2.29
CA ALA A 76 11.13 -7.58 2.82
C ALA A 76 9.90 -7.23 3.69
N PRO A 77 9.87 -7.66 4.96
CA PRO A 77 8.72 -7.46 5.83
C PRO A 77 8.42 -5.98 6.08
N GLY A 78 9.45 -5.15 6.23
CA GLY A 78 9.31 -3.71 6.42
C GLY A 78 8.76 -2.97 5.19
N ASN A 79 9.12 -3.44 3.99
CA ASN A 79 8.56 -2.92 2.75
C ASN A 79 7.09 -3.31 2.60
N SER A 80 6.72 -4.55 2.94
CA SER A 80 5.33 -5.00 2.95
C SER A 80 4.45 -4.16 3.89
N PHE A 81 4.92 -3.92 5.11
CA PHE A 81 4.27 -3.02 6.07
C PHE A 81 4.13 -1.60 5.51
N THR A 82 5.21 -1.06 4.94
CA THR A 82 5.23 0.29 4.36
C THR A 82 4.25 0.41 3.20
N PHE A 83 4.15 -0.61 2.34
CA PHE A 83 3.21 -0.63 1.24
C PHE A 83 1.76 -0.50 1.72
N LEU A 84 1.40 -1.24 2.77
CA LEU A 84 0.05 -1.23 3.33
C LEU A 84 -0.28 0.08 4.06
N MET A 85 0.63 0.58 4.89
CA MET A 85 0.37 1.77 5.71
C MET A 85 0.47 3.07 4.92
N ALA A 86 1.43 3.15 3.98
CA ALA A 86 1.60 4.34 3.17
C ALA A 86 0.40 4.55 2.23
N GLY A 87 -0.12 3.46 1.64
CA GLY A 87 -1.29 3.53 0.76
C GLY A 87 -2.48 4.21 1.43
N VAL A 88 -2.84 3.80 2.65
CA VAL A 88 -3.92 4.43 3.44
C VAL A 88 -3.54 5.86 3.83
N SER A 89 -2.31 6.06 4.31
CA SER A 89 -1.88 7.38 4.77
C SER A 89 -1.82 8.45 3.68
N THR A 90 -1.65 8.06 2.42
CA THR A 90 -1.60 8.97 1.28
C THR A 90 -2.86 8.91 0.43
N ASP A 91 -3.94 8.33 0.95
CA ASP A 91 -5.19 8.17 0.22
C ASP A 91 -5.77 9.55 -0.15
N TYR A 92 -5.92 9.83 -1.45
CA TYR A 92 -6.39 11.12 -1.93
C TYR A 92 -7.85 11.35 -1.56
N THR A 93 -8.66 10.29 -1.49
CA THR A 93 -10.06 10.35 -1.09
C THR A 93 -10.14 10.73 0.38
N GLU A 94 -9.32 10.11 1.22
CA GLU A 94 -9.26 10.40 2.65
C GLU A 94 -8.74 11.83 2.91
N ILE A 95 -7.67 12.24 2.23
CA ILE A 95 -7.13 13.61 2.29
C ILE A 95 -8.18 14.63 1.83
N MET A 96 -8.92 14.33 0.75
CA MET A 96 -9.94 15.23 0.21
C MET A 96 -11.13 15.38 1.17
N ILE A 97 -11.60 14.27 1.74
CA ILE A 97 -12.65 14.28 2.78
C ILE A 97 -12.17 15.07 3.99
N LEU A 98 -10.94 14.86 4.44
CA LEU A 98 -10.37 15.60 5.57
C LEU A 98 -10.31 17.10 5.27
N LYS A 99 -9.92 17.47 4.05
CA LYS A 99 -9.91 18.86 3.58
C LYS A 99 -11.32 19.46 3.52
N GLU A 100 -12.34 18.69 3.14
CA GLU A 100 -13.73 19.18 3.10
C GLU A 100 -14.31 19.41 4.49
N VAL A 101 -14.07 18.47 5.41
CA VAL A 101 -14.53 18.55 6.81
C VAL A 101 -13.81 19.67 7.56
N THR A 102 -12.49 19.76 7.43
CA THR A 102 -11.68 20.74 8.16
C THR A 102 -11.60 22.10 7.47
N ARG A 103 -11.97 22.20 6.19
CA ARG A 103 -11.84 23.37 5.30
C ARG A 103 -10.43 23.91 5.08
N TYR A 104 -9.39 23.27 5.63
CA TYR A 104 -8.00 23.72 5.50
C TYR A 104 -7.11 22.63 4.91
N TRP A 105 -6.44 22.94 3.81
CA TRP A 105 -5.41 22.08 3.20
C TRP A 105 -4.25 21.76 4.14
N LYS A 106 -3.94 22.68 5.05
CA LYS A 106 -2.85 22.49 6.02
C LYS A 106 -3.11 21.28 6.91
N ILE A 107 -4.35 21.07 7.36
CA ILE A 107 -4.71 19.97 8.26
C ILE A 107 -4.76 18.65 7.48
N ALA A 108 -5.31 18.67 6.26
CA ALA A 108 -5.36 17.51 5.38
C ALA A 108 -3.97 16.97 5.04
N LEU A 109 -3.01 17.85 4.70
CA LEU A 109 -1.64 17.46 4.38
C LEU A 109 -0.79 17.20 5.64
N PHE A 110 -1.22 17.63 6.82
CA PHE A 110 -0.51 17.35 8.07
C PHE A 110 -0.54 15.86 8.43
N LEU A 111 -1.61 15.15 8.03
CA LEU A 111 -1.76 13.72 8.25
C LEU A 111 -0.60 12.92 7.63
N PRO A 112 -0.42 12.87 6.28
CA PRO A 112 0.70 12.17 5.67
C PRO A 112 2.06 12.72 6.11
N LEU A 113 2.16 14.02 6.37
CA LEU A 113 3.41 14.63 6.82
C LEU A 113 3.91 14.04 8.15
N VAL A 114 3.01 13.72 9.08
CA VAL A 114 3.36 13.15 10.39
C VAL A 114 3.49 11.64 10.34
N THR A 115 2.62 10.95 9.60
CA THR A 115 2.59 9.49 9.55
C THR A 115 3.69 8.90 8.65
N LEU A 116 4.03 9.52 7.51
CA LEU A 116 5.04 8.98 6.60
C LEU A 116 6.41 8.77 7.25
N PRO A 117 6.96 9.72 8.04
CA PRO A 117 8.21 9.48 8.78
C PRO A 117 8.13 8.30 9.74
N GLN A 118 6.98 8.09 10.40
CA GLN A 118 6.76 6.98 11.32
C GLN A 118 6.70 5.65 10.57
N ILE A 119 6.00 5.62 9.44
CA ILE A 119 5.90 4.44 8.57
C ILE A 119 7.27 4.06 8.04
N ILE A 120 8.06 5.01 7.54
CA ILE A 120 9.42 4.78 7.05
C ILE A 120 10.32 4.28 8.17
N LEU A 121 10.26 4.90 9.36
CA LEU A 121 11.06 4.48 10.52
C LEU A 121 10.74 3.04 10.92
N LEU A 122 9.46 2.70 11.06
CA LEU A 122 9.01 1.35 11.42
C LEU A 122 9.32 0.34 10.32
N GLY A 123 9.10 0.69 9.05
CA GLY A 123 9.46 -0.14 7.91
C GLY A 123 10.96 -0.42 7.85
N TYR A 124 11.79 0.58 8.12
CA TYR A 124 13.23 0.38 8.21
C TYR A 124 13.60 -0.56 9.36
N LEU A 125 13.04 -0.36 10.56
CA LEU A 125 13.29 -1.23 11.72
C LEU A 125 12.85 -2.68 11.46
N LEU A 126 11.71 -2.88 10.79
CA LEU A 126 11.22 -4.20 10.42
C LEU A 126 12.10 -4.91 9.40
N ASN A 127 12.77 -4.18 8.50
CA ASN A 127 13.74 -4.78 7.57
C ASN A 127 15.06 -5.18 8.27
N LEU A 128 15.33 -4.70 9.49
CA LEU A 128 16.50 -5.09 10.28
C LEU A 128 16.30 -6.39 11.08
N THR A 129 15.05 -6.85 11.21
CA THR A 129 14.67 -8.06 11.95
C THR A 129 14.55 -9.24 11.01
#